data_AF-A0A1V2RAG8-F1
#
_entry.id   AF-A0A1V2RAG8-F1
#
_cell.length_a   1.000
_cell.length_b   1.000
_cell.length_c   1.000
_cell.angle_alpha   90.00
_cell.angle_beta   90.00
_cell.angle_gamma   90.00
#
_symmetry.space_group_name_H-M   'P 1'
#
loop_
_entity.id
_entity.type
_entity.pdbx_description
1 polymer ?
#
loop_
_entity_poly.entity_id
_entity_poly.type
_entity_poly.pdbx_seq_one_letter_code
_entity_poly.pdbx_strand_id
1 'polypeptide(L)'
;MAHYTAAEYRQLRRDAKAFARSAQPGRTYYVVEKAGGVKTALRVGEIQFTKKAFVGLMWGSYSPERFFVEFGPVYNDRGHPAIRSLPTWRESAEDEVKFEAAFLGSKGHHERVRQATAGTPFRSTW
;
A
#
# COMPACT_ATOMS: atom_id res chain seq x y z
N MET A 1 -13.81 -6.66 3.72
CA MET A 1 -13.37 -7.70 2.75
C MET A 1 -14.44 -7.80 1.69
N ALA A 2 -14.09 -7.70 0.39
CA ALA A 2 -15.07 -7.88 -0.67
C ALA A 2 -15.63 -9.31 -0.59
N HIS A 3 -16.96 -9.45 -0.55
CA HIS A 3 -17.61 -10.75 -0.55
C HIS A 3 -17.64 -11.29 -1.98
N TYR A 4 -16.70 -12.17 -2.32
CA TYR A 4 -16.70 -12.88 -3.60
C TYR A 4 -17.77 -13.97 -3.60
N THR A 5 -18.51 -14.06 -4.69
CA THR A 5 -19.32 -15.24 -5.00
C THR A 5 -18.43 -16.46 -5.25
N ALA A 6 -18.99 -17.68 -5.15
CA ALA A 6 -18.24 -18.91 -5.43
C ALA A 6 -17.69 -18.98 -6.87
N ALA A 7 -18.35 -18.30 -7.83
CA ALA A 7 -17.85 -18.20 -9.20
C ALA A 7 -16.64 -17.26 -9.30
N GLU A 8 -16.73 -16.07 -8.70
CA GLU A 8 -15.65 -15.08 -8.68
C GLU A 8 -14.42 -15.62 -7.93
N TYR A 9 -14.61 -16.31 -6.81
CA TYR A 9 -13.51 -16.91 -6.07
C TYR A 9 -12.77 -17.99 -6.87
N ARG A 10 -13.51 -18.81 -7.65
CA ARG A 10 -12.90 -19.80 -8.55
C ARG A 10 -12.13 -19.12 -9.67
N GLN A 11 -12.66 -18.02 -10.23
CA GLN A 11 -11.96 -17.24 -11.25
C GLN A 11 -10.67 -16.64 -10.69
N LEU A 12 -10.75 -15.98 -9.52
CA LEU A 12 -9.61 -15.41 -8.81
C LEU A 12 -8.50 -16.45 -8.60
N ARG A 13 -8.84 -17.66 -8.16
CA ARG A 13 -7.86 -18.75 -7.99
C ARG A 13 -7.24 -19.21 -9.31
N ARG A 14 -7.99 -19.23 -10.41
CA ARG A 14 -7.45 -19.58 -11.73
C ARG A 14 -6.44 -18.53 -12.18
N ASP A 15 -6.78 -17.26 -12.02
CA ASP A 15 -5.93 -16.14 -12.43
C ASP A 15 -4.66 -16.06 -11.57
N ALA A 16 -4.80 -16.26 -10.25
CA ALA A 16 -3.66 -16.32 -9.32
C ALA A 16 -2.67 -17.43 -9.68
N LYS A 17 -3.16 -18.63 -10.05
CA LYS A 17 -2.31 -19.73 -10.50
C LYS A 17 -1.66 -19.47 -11.85
N ALA A 18 -2.38 -18.85 -12.77
CA ALA A 18 -1.82 -18.45 -14.07
C ALA A 18 -0.69 -17.44 -13.89
N PHE A 19 -0.90 -16.44 -13.03
CA PHE A 19 0.14 -15.48 -12.65
C PHE A 19 1.34 -16.14 -11.99
N ALA A 20 1.13 -17.03 -11.03
CA ALA A 20 2.24 -17.72 -10.36
C ALA A 20 3.12 -18.54 -11.31
N ARG A 21 2.54 -19.07 -12.40
CA ARG A 21 3.29 -19.78 -13.45
C ARG A 21 4.08 -18.85 -14.37
N SER A 22 3.61 -17.63 -14.58
CA SER A 22 4.28 -16.63 -15.43
C SER A 22 5.23 -15.72 -14.67
N ALA A 23 5.14 -15.69 -13.33
CA ALA A 23 5.97 -14.87 -12.47
C ALA A 23 7.46 -15.28 -12.55
N GLN A 24 8.27 -14.36 -13.05
CA GLN A 24 9.72 -14.48 -13.13
C GLN A 24 10.40 -13.86 -11.90
N PRO A 25 11.37 -14.56 -11.29
CA PRO A 25 12.20 -13.98 -10.23
C PRO A 25 13.01 -12.77 -10.71
N GLY A 26 13.17 -11.76 -9.87
CA GLY A 26 13.91 -10.53 -10.15
C GLY A 26 13.18 -9.50 -11.03
N ARG A 27 12.02 -9.87 -11.59
CA ARG A 27 11.17 -8.94 -12.34
C ARG A 27 10.33 -8.09 -11.40
N THR A 28 10.22 -6.79 -11.71
CA THR A 28 9.31 -5.87 -11.01
C THR A 28 7.88 -6.05 -11.49
N TYR A 29 6.97 -6.11 -10.54
CA TYR A 29 5.53 -6.15 -10.73
C TYR A 29 4.89 -5.00 -9.96
N TYR A 30 3.76 -4.52 -10.48
CA TYR A 30 3.04 -3.37 -9.96
C TYR A 30 1.63 -3.78 -9.55
N VAL A 31 1.19 -3.33 -8.39
CA VAL A 31 -0.19 -3.52 -7.90
C VAL A 31 -0.79 -2.22 -7.40
N VAL A 32 -2.11 -2.16 -7.37
CA VAL A 32 -2.83 -1.03 -6.81
C VAL A 32 -3.30 -1.39 -5.41
N GLU A 33 -2.87 -0.59 -4.45
CA GLU A 33 -3.21 -0.78 -3.05
C GLU A 33 -3.90 0.47 -2.51
N LYS A 34 -4.82 0.26 -1.56
CA LYS A 34 -5.38 1.36 -0.79
C LYS A 34 -4.42 1.71 0.34
N ALA A 35 -3.86 2.91 0.28
CA ALA A 35 -2.96 3.37 1.31
C ALA A 35 -3.70 3.80 2.57
N GLY A 36 -3.22 3.35 3.72
CA GLY A 36 -3.54 3.93 5.02
C GLY A 36 -2.75 5.23 5.24
N GLY A 37 -3.25 6.11 6.11
CA GLY A 37 -2.61 7.39 6.42
C GLY A 37 -3.59 8.56 6.44
N VAL A 38 -3.06 9.78 6.62
CA VAL A 38 -3.84 11.02 6.77
C VAL A 38 -4.70 11.31 5.53
N LYS A 39 -4.26 10.87 4.34
CA LYS A 39 -5.05 10.90 3.10
C LYS A 39 -5.16 9.49 2.53
N THR A 40 -6.34 8.90 2.68
CA THR A 40 -6.65 7.63 2.04
C THR A 40 -6.71 7.80 0.52
N ALA A 41 -5.84 7.10 -0.22
CA ALA A 41 -5.77 7.14 -1.68
C ALA A 41 -5.31 5.79 -2.25
N LEU A 42 -5.51 5.59 -3.55
CA LEU A 42 -4.93 4.45 -4.28
C LEU A 42 -3.48 4.75 -4.62
N ARG A 43 -2.59 3.78 -4.40
CA ARG A 43 -1.15 3.87 -4.67
C ARG A 43 -0.65 2.65 -5.41
N VAL A 44 0.47 2.80 -6.10
CA VAL A 44 1.18 1.71 -6.78
C VAL A 44 2.26 1.13 -5.87
N GLY A 45 2.15 -0.17 -5.58
CA GLY A 45 3.18 -0.99 -4.95
C GLY A 45 4.09 -1.63 -5.98
N GLU A 46 5.40 -1.60 -5.73
CA GLU A 46 6.43 -2.24 -6.57
C GLU A 46 6.99 -3.46 -5.87
N ILE A 47 6.93 -4.62 -6.52
CA ILE A 47 7.28 -5.89 -5.91
C ILE A 47 8.14 -6.72 -6.85
N GLN A 48 9.20 -7.31 -6.28
CA GLN A 48 10.07 -8.25 -6.96
C GLN A 48 10.05 -9.57 -6.22
N PHE A 49 9.61 -10.63 -6.89
CA PHE A 49 9.72 -11.98 -6.33
C PHE A 49 11.17 -12.44 -6.47
N THR A 50 11.74 -12.98 -5.41
CA THR A 50 13.08 -13.54 -5.41
C THR A 50 13.01 -15.03 -5.07
N LYS A 51 13.95 -15.83 -5.57
CA LYS A 51 14.04 -17.26 -5.21
C LYS A 51 14.49 -17.49 -3.77
N LYS A 52 14.97 -16.44 -3.09
CA LYS A 52 15.45 -16.46 -1.71
C LYS A 52 14.50 -15.61 -0.87
N ALA A 53 13.91 -16.19 0.17
CA ALA A 53 13.23 -15.41 1.19
C ALA A 53 14.26 -14.48 1.84
N PHE A 54 14.31 -13.23 1.39
CA PHE A 54 15.15 -12.22 2.02
C PHE A 54 14.38 -11.69 3.23
N VAL A 55 14.87 -12.04 4.42
CA VAL A 55 14.43 -11.45 5.69
C VAL A 55 14.63 -9.93 5.58
N GLY A 56 13.54 -9.16 5.65
CA GLY A 56 13.59 -7.69 5.65
C GLY A 56 12.84 -6.99 4.50
N LEU A 57 12.46 -7.69 3.43
CA LEU A 57 11.47 -7.16 2.48
C LEU A 57 10.07 -7.58 2.95
N MET A 58 9.17 -6.60 3.16
CA MET A 58 7.79 -6.80 3.62
C MET A 58 7.02 -7.89 2.83
N TRP A 59 7.43 -8.15 1.58
CA TRP A 59 6.79 -9.09 0.66
C TRP A 59 7.59 -10.38 0.40
N GLY A 60 8.79 -10.52 0.96
CA GLY A 60 9.70 -11.65 0.69
C GLY A 60 9.14 -13.03 1.08
N SER A 61 8.07 -13.07 1.87
CA SER A 61 7.38 -14.29 2.32
C SER A 61 6.08 -14.58 1.54
N TYR A 62 5.68 -13.71 0.61
CA TYR A 62 4.46 -13.89 -0.19
C TYR A 62 4.76 -14.70 -1.46
N SER A 63 4.06 -15.83 -1.63
CA SER A 63 4.06 -16.51 -2.93
C SER A 63 3.35 -15.64 -3.98
N PRO A 64 3.74 -15.71 -5.26
CA PRO A 64 3.04 -14.98 -6.33
C PRO A 64 1.51 -15.23 -6.34
N GLU A 65 1.08 -16.46 -6.04
CA GLU A 65 -0.33 -16.81 -5.95
C GLU A 65 -1.02 -16.10 -4.78
N ARG A 66 -0.44 -16.16 -3.57
CA ARG A 66 -1.00 -15.48 -2.38
C ARG A 66 -1.06 -13.97 -2.59
N PHE A 67 -0.03 -13.42 -3.21
CA PHE A 67 0.05 -12.01 -3.56
C PHE A 67 -1.09 -11.58 -4.50
N PHE A 68 -1.34 -12.32 -5.58
CA PHE A 68 -2.45 -12.03 -6.50
C PHE A 68 -3.82 -12.12 -5.80
N VAL A 69 -4.01 -13.08 -4.89
CA VAL A 69 -5.26 -13.22 -4.14
C VAL A 69 -5.52 -12.01 -3.24
N GLU A 70 -4.47 -11.41 -2.68
CA GLU A 70 -4.58 -10.31 -1.73
C GLU A 70 -4.76 -8.95 -2.42
N PHE A 71 -4.00 -8.67 -3.48
CA PHE A 71 -3.99 -7.36 -4.15
C PHE A 71 -4.73 -7.34 -5.48
N GLY A 72 -5.10 -8.50 -6.01
CA GLY A 72 -5.82 -8.61 -7.26
C GLY A 72 -4.89 -8.46 -8.48
N PRO A 73 -5.32 -7.75 -9.53
CA PRO A 73 -4.58 -7.66 -10.79
C PRO A 73 -3.16 -7.10 -10.62
N VAL A 74 -2.21 -7.78 -11.27
CA VAL A 74 -0.79 -7.43 -11.25
C VAL A 74 -0.37 -6.97 -12.64
N TYR A 75 0.39 -5.87 -12.69
CA TYR A 75 0.89 -5.29 -13.92
C TYR A 75 2.40 -5.49 -14.02
N ASN A 76 2.89 -5.72 -15.24
CA ASN A 76 4.30 -5.95 -15.52
C ASN A 76 5.01 -4.71 -16.11
N ASP A 77 4.27 -3.60 -16.24
CA ASP A 77 4.71 -2.33 -16.80
C ASP A 77 4.05 -1.16 -16.04
N ARG A 78 4.88 -0.23 -15.55
CA ARG A 78 4.44 0.99 -14.86
C ARG A 78 3.65 1.94 -15.77
N GLY A 79 3.86 1.85 -17.09
CA GLY A 79 3.18 2.64 -18.11
C GLY A 79 1.74 2.19 -18.40
N HIS A 80 1.28 1.08 -17.80
CA HIS A 80 -0.04 0.53 -18.06
C HIS A 80 -1.16 1.55 -17.76
N PRO A 81 -2.15 1.75 -18.66
CA PRO A 81 -3.18 2.79 -18.52
C PRO A 81 -3.94 2.80 -17.19
N ALA A 82 -4.14 1.63 -16.59
CA ALA A 82 -4.85 1.48 -15.31
C ALA A 82 -4.07 2.01 -14.09
N ILE A 83 -2.73 2.11 -14.17
CA ILE A 83 -1.88 2.48 -13.02
C ILE A 83 -0.98 3.67 -13.29
N ARG A 84 -0.80 4.07 -14.56
CA ARG A 84 0.16 5.12 -14.95
C ARG A 84 -0.05 6.44 -14.19
N SER A 85 -1.30 6.81 -13.90
CA SER A 85 -1.66 8.05 -13.21
C SER A 85 -1.66 7.95 -11.69
N LEU A 86 -1.52 6.75 -11.13
CA LEU A 86 -1.52 6.55 -9.69
C LEU A 86 -0.13 6.84 -9.13
N PRO A 87 -0.01 7.50 -7.96
CA PRO A 87 1.29 7.73 -7.33
C PRO A 87 1.84 6.42 -6.76
N THR A 88 3.15 6.28 -6.75
CA THR A 88 3.84 5.21 -6.04
C THR A 88 3.82 5.47 -4.53
N TRP A 89 4.06 4.42 -3.74
CA TRP A 89 4.25 4.57 -2.29
C TRP A 89 5.40 5.52 -1.93
N ARG A 90 6.47 5.54 -2.73
CA ARG A 90 7.61 6.44 -2.53
C ARG A 90 7.21 7.91 -2.74
N GLU A 91 6.55 8.20 -3.86
CA GLU A 91 6.05 9.56 -4.16
C GLU A 91 5.08 10.04 -3.09
N SER A 92 4.23 9.14 -2.58
CA SER A 92 3.25 9.49 -1.56
C SER A 92 3.88 9.71 -0.17
N ALA A 93 4.95 9.00 0.17
CA ALA A 93 5.67 9.22 1.44
C ALA A 93 6.32 10.61 1.48
N GLU A 94 6.87 11.06 0.36
CA GLU A 94 7.41 12.42 0.24
C GLU A 94 6.31 13.48 0.44
N ASP A 95 5.10 13.23 -0.06
CA ASP A 95 3.95 14.12 0.12
C ASP A 95 3.42 14.12 1.57
N GLU A 96 3.43 12.97 2.24
CA GLU A 96 3.07 12.87 3.66
C GLU A 96 4.06 13.63 4.55
N VAL A 97 5.37 13.48 4.30
CA VAL A 97 6.41 14.23 5.01
C VAL A 97 6.27 15.74 4.78
N LYS A 98 6.00 16.17 3.55
CA LYS A 98 5.74 17.59 3.24
C LYS A 98 4.48 18.11 3.95
N PHE A 99 3.43 17.29 4.00
CA PHE A 99 2.18 17.64 4.69
C PHE A 99 2.39 17.76 6.20
N GLU A 100 3.11 16.82 6.81
CA GLU A 100 3.45 16.85 8.23
C GLU A 100 4.36 18.04 8.57
N ALA A 101 5.38 18.31 7.76
CA ALA A 101 6.24 19.48 7.91
C ALA A 101 5.45 20.79 7.79
N ALA A 102 4.48 20.87 6.87
CA ALA A 102 3.59 22.02 6.76
C ALA A 102 2.65 22.15 7.97
N PHE A 103 2.20 21.04 8.56
CA PHE A 103 1.36 21.05 9.77
C PHE A 103 2.14 21.51 11.00
N LEU A 104 3.34 20.96 11.21
CA LEU A 104 4.25 21.31 12.30
C LEU A 104 4.81 22.73 12.17
N GLY A 105 4.98 23.23 10.94
CA GLY A 105 5.46 24.58 10.63
C GLY A 105 4.39 25.67 10.49
N SER A 106 3.09 25.35 10.59
CA SER A 106 2.02 26.33 10.34
C SER A 106 1.79 27.31 11.51
N LYS A 107 1.63 28.60 11.20
CA LYS A 107 1.09 29.61 12.14
C LYS A 107 -0.28 29.14 12.61
N GLY A 108 -0.36 28.72 13.88
CA GLY A 108 -1.57 28.13 14.48
C GLY A 108 -1.40 26.69 14.98
N HIS A 109 -0.23 26.05 14.78
CA HIS A 109 0.10 24.78 15.43
C HIS A 109 0.15 24.93 16.95
N HIS A 110 0.84 25.95 17.46
CA HIS A 110 0.86 26.25 18.89
C HIS A 110 -0.53 26.58 19.45
N GLU A 111 -1.37 27.30 18.69
CA GLU A 111 -2.76 27.59 19.07
C GLU A 111 -3.59 26.30 19.22
N ARG A 112 -3.46 25.37 18.26
CA ARG A 112 -4.17 24.08 18.26
C ARG A 112 -3.65 23.12 19.33
N VAL A 113 -2.33 23.08 19.56
CA VAL A 113 -1.74 22.34 20.68
C VAL A 113 -2.22 22.91 22.01
N ARG A 114 -2.26 24.24 22.15
CA ARG A 114 -2.77 24.93 23.36
C ARG A 114 -4.25 24.69 23.58
N GLN A 115 -5.08 24.68 22.54
CA GLN A 115 -6.49 24.30 22.61
C GLN A 115 -6.69 22.82 22.96
N ALA A 116 -5.86 21.93 22.43
CA ALA A 116 -5.87 20.50 22.80
C ALA A 116 -5.40 20.28 24.24
N THR A 117 -4.41 21.05 24.74
CA THR A 117 -4.00 20.99 26.16
C THR A 117 -5.00 21.64 27.10
N ALA A 118 -5.77 22.63 26.63
CA ALA A 118 -6.80 23.29 27.41
C ALA A 118 -8.12 22.49 27.49
N GLY A 119 -8.26 21.39 26.73
CA GLY A 119 -9.57 20.79 26.48
C GLY A 119 -9.62 19.29 26.30
N THR A 120 -8.86 18.47 27.06
CA THR A 120 -9.34 17.15 27.52
C THR A 120 -8.44 16.64 28.67
N PRO A 121 -8.95 16.46 29.90
CA PRO A 121 -8.18 15.87 30.99
C PRO A 121 -8.14 14.34 30.82
N PHE A 122 -7.32 13.83 29.90
CA PHE A 122 -7.00 12.40 29.90
C PHE A 122 -5.83 12.15 30.85
N ARG A 123 -6.16 11.89 32.13
CA ARG A 123 -5.23 11.27 33.08
C ARG A 123 -4.94 9.85 32.60
N SER A 124 -3.67 9.55 32.31
CA SER A 124 -3.13 8.20 32.37
C SER A 124 -2.03 8.24 33.43
N THR A 125 -2.31 7.64 34.57
CA THR A 125 -1.28 7.13 35.49
C THR A 125 -0.67 5.88 34.86
N TRP A 126 0.65 5.76 35.03
CA TRP A 126 1.54 4.67 34.65
C TRP A 126 0.95 3.26 34.67
#